data_AF-A0A7C9CSY7-F1
#
_entry.id   AF-A0A7C9CSY7-F1
#
_cell.length_a   1.000
_cell.length_b   1.000
_cell.length_c   1.000
_cell.angle_alpha   90.00
_cell.angle_beta   90.00
_cell.angle_gamma   90.00
#
_symmetry.space_group_name_H-M   'P 1'
#
loop_
_entity.id
_entity.type
_entity.pdbx_description
1 polymer ?
#
loop_
_entity_poly.entity_id
_entity_poly.type
_entity_poly.pdbx_seq_one_letter_code
_entity_poly.pdbx_strand_id
1 'polypeptide(L)'
;TEMIEAMGYKVKCVRVTKRVQEAYFAELCVTKMDDETASLSFDLRPSDAINIAVICKVPIQVNKSVAHHDGLKMVEPANPTFRALPDGSLLSEMDRPDGQPCPESEEFVLLRNMLIAAVEERYDDAAQWKDLLKQFRSRRQ
;
A
#
# COMPACT_ATOMS: atom_id res chain seq x y z
N THR A 1 30.65 6.60 -2.70
CA THR A 1 30.66 8.07 -2.47
C THR A 1 31.99 8.69 -2.78
N GLU A 2 33.10 7.94 -2.69
CA GLU A 2 34.45 8.41 -3.04
C GLU A 2 34.51 9.19 -4.36
N MET A 3 33.81 8.76 -5.41
CA MET A 3 33.80 9.48 -6.69
C MET A 3 33.18 10.89 -6.59
N ILE A 4 32.12 11.06 -5.79
CA ILE A 4 31.44 12.36 -5.62
C ILE A 4 32.34 13.31 -4.82
N GLU A 5 32.98 12.77 -3.78
CA GLU A 5 33.94 13.51 -2.94
C GLU A 5 35.21 13.88 -3.73
N ALA A 6 35.73 12.98 -4.56
CA ALA A 6 36.88 13.23 -5.42
C ALA A 6 36.60 14.32 -6.47
N MET A 7 35.34 14.50 -6.87
CA MET A 7 34.92 15.60 -7.75
C MET A 7 34.67 16.93 -7.00
N GLY A 8 34.89 16.98 -5.68
CA GLY A 8 34.69 18.19 -4.87
C GLY A 8 33.23 18.48 -4.53
N TYR A 9 32.37 17.46 -4.57
CA TYR A 9 30.95 17.56 -4.23
C TYR A 9 30.62 16.74 -2.98
N LYS A 10 29.54 17.14 -2.31
CA LYS A 10 28.95 16.42 -1.19
C LYS A 10 27.49 16.11 -1.50
N VAL A 11 27.05 14.91 -1.14
CA VAL A 11 25.63 14.56 -1.26
C VAL A 11 24.84 15.32 -0.19
N LYS A 12 23.78 16.03 -0.61
CA LYS A 12 22.91 16.83 0.26
C LYS A 12 21.65 16.05 0.65
N CYS A 13 20.93 15.54 -0.35
CA CYS A 13 19.71 14.77 -0.15
C CYS A 13 19.36 13.96 -1.40
N VAL A 14 18.38 13.08 -1.26
CA VAL A 14 17.76 12.34 -2.36
C VAL A 14 16.28 12.68 -2.40
N ARG A 15 15.72 12.86 -3.60
CA ARG A 15 14.33 13.30 -3.80
C ARG A 15 13.59 12.33 -4.71
N VAL A 16 12.47 11.77 -4.26
CA VAL A 16 11.53 11.06 -5.14
C VAL A 16 10.53 12.08 -5.67
N THR A 17 10.53 12.34 -6.98
CA THR A 17 9.91 13.53 -7.55
C THR A 17 8.55 13.29 -8.19
N LYS A 18 8.44 12.27 -9.04
CA LYS A 18 7.24 11.98 -9.83
C LYS A 18 7.09 10.48 -10.10
N ARG A 19 5.88 10.09 -10.49
CA ARG A 19 5.55 8.77 -11.03
C ARG A 19 4.97 8.92 -12.43
N VAL A 20 5.46 8.17 -13.40
CA VAL A 20 4.96 8.14 -14.79
C VAL A 20 4.85 6.69 -15.22
N GLN A 21 3.67 6.27 -15.68
CA GLN A 21 3.41 4.89 -16.13
C GLN A 21 3.97 3.85 -15.14
N GLU A 22 3.55 3.97 -13.89
CA GLU A 22 3.95 3.10 -12.78
C GLU A 22 5.42 3.19 -12.33
N ALA A 23 6.29 3.88 -13.07
CA ALA A 23 7.68 4.08 -12.73
C ALA A 23 7.90 5.37 -11.91
N TYR A 24 8.61 5.25 -10.79
CA TYR A 24 9.04 6.40 -9.99
C TYR A 24 10.37 6.97 -10.49
N PHE A 25 10.50 8.29 -10.41
CA PHE A 25 11.72 9.03 -10.73
C PHE A 25 12.31 9.61 -9.44
N ALA A 26 13.63 9.56 -9.32
CA ALA A 26 14.33 10.10 -8.18
C ALA A 26 15.53 10.94 -8.63
N GLU A 27 15.88 11.93 -7.83
CA GLU A 27 17.00 12.82 -8.08
C GLU A 27 17.99 12.74 -6.91
N LEU A 28 19.28 12.69 -7.21
CA LEU A 28 20.36 12.91 -6.25
C LEU A 28 20.76 14.38 -6.27
N CYS A 29 20.62 15.06 -5.14
CA CYS A 29 21.08 16.43 -4.99
C CYS A 29 22.46 16.46 -4.36
N VAL A 30 23.42 17.08 -5.05
CA VAL A 30 24.77 17.33 -4.55
C VAL A 30 25.04 18.83 -4.46
N THR A 31 25.89 19.24 -3.54
CA THR A 31 26.38 20.62 -3.42
C THR A 31 27.89 20.62 -3.50
N LYS A 32 28.45 21.74 -3.98
CA LYS A 32 29.90 21.91 -3.97
C LYS A 32 30.40 22.00 -2.53
N MET A 33 31.58 21.46 -2.24
CA MET A 33 32.17 21.51 -0.88
C MET A 33 32.42 22.96 -0.42
N ASP A 34 32.73 23.87 -1.35
CA ASP A 34 33.07 25.27 -1.04
C ASP A 34 31.85 26.21 -1.05
N ASP A 35 30.72 25.76 -1.58
CA ASP A 35 29.53 26.59 -1.78
C ASP A 35 28.25 25.76 -1.64
N GLU A 36 27.53 26.00 -0.54
CA GLU A 36 26.27 25.33 -0.23
C GLU A 36 25.07 25.89 -1.03
N THR A 37 25.24 27.03 -1.71
CA THR A 37 24.15 27.66 -2.48
C THR A 37 23.97 27.04 -3.87
N ALA A 38 25.05 26.54 -4.47
CA ALA A 38 25.01 25.85 -5.75
C ALA A 38 24.73 24.35 -5.56
N SER A 39 23.48 23.94 -5.79
CA SER A 39 23.09 22.53 -5.82
C SER A 39 22.85 22.02 -7.24
N LEU A 40 23.40 20.85 -7.55
CA LEU A 40 23.15 20.13 -8.80
C LEU A 40 22.27 18.90 -8.52
N SER A 41 21.36 18.59 -9.43
CA SER A 41 20.51 17.41 -9.38
C SER A 41 20.85 16.44 -10.50
N PHE A 42 20.89 15.15 -10.17
CA PHE A 42 21.12 14.06 -11.11
C PHE A 42 19.96 13.09 -11.08
N ASP A 43 19.41 12.76 -12.25
CA ASP A 43 18.31 11.81 -12.37
C ASP A 43 18.82 10.38 -12.13
N LEU A 44 18.13 9.63 -11.28
CA LEU A 44 18.47 8.27 -10.86
C LEU A 44 17.21 7.41 -10.78
N ARG A 45 17.41 6.09 -10.83
CA ARG A 45 16.37 5.16 -10.42
C ARG A 45 16.18 5.25 -8.90
N PRO A 46 14.94 5.14 -8.39
CA PRO A 46 14.66 5.21 -6.96
C PRO A 46 15.47 4.23 -6.11
N SER A 47 15.69 3.00 -6.59
CA SER A 47 16.50 1.98 -5.90
C SER A 47 17.92 2.46 -5.63
N ASP A 48 18.53 3.06 -6.65
CA ASP A 48 19.92 3.52 -6.61
C ASP A 48 20.01 4.77 -5.72
N ALA A 49 19.04 5.68 -5.84
CA ALA A 49 18.96 6.88 -5.04
C ALA A 49 18.80 6.58 -3.53
N ILE A 50 17.92 5.65 -3.16
CA ILE A 50 17.72 5.23 -1.77
C ILE A 50 18.98 4.55 -1.21
N ASN A 51 19.61 3.67 -1.98
CA ASN A 51 20.86 3.04 -1.56
C ASN A 51 21.96 4.08 -1.28
N ILE A 52 22.11 5.07 -2.15
CA ILE A 52 23.04 6.18 -1.92
C ILE A 52 22.64 6.94 -0.65
N ALA A 53 21.36 7.24 -0.44
CA ALA A 53 20.91 7.94 0.76
C ALA A 53 21.28 7.21 2.06
N VAL A 54 21.10 5.89 2.08
CA VAL A 54 21.41 5.01 3.23
C VAL A 54 22.91 4.95 3.51
N ILE A 55 23.73 4.88 2.46
CA ILE A 55 25.20 4.86 2.56
C ILE A 55 25.72 6.21 3.04
N CYS A 56 25.26 7.31 2.43
CA CYS A 56 25.70 8.67 2.74
C CYS A 56 25.11 9.23 4.04
N LYS A 57 24.10 8.58 4.62
CA LYS A 57 23.32 9.08 5.77
C LYS A 57 22.69 10.44 5.51
N VAL A 58 22.15 10.64 4.31
CA VAL A 58 21.46 11.88 3.91
C VAL A 58 19.94 11.70 3.93
N PRO A 59 19.17 12.79 4.09
CA PRO A 59 17.73 12.71 4.11
C PRO A 59 17.16 12.27 2.76
N ILE A 60 16.11 11.45 2.83
CA ILE A 60 15.24 11.10 1.71
C ILE A 60 14.01 12.01 1.78
N GLN A 61 13.75 12.72 0.69
CA GLN A 61 12.61 13.60 0.53
C GLN A 61 11.67 13.02 -0.53
N VAL A 62 10.37 13.19 -0.34
CA VAL A 62 9.36 12.73 -1.30
C VAL A 62 8.48 13.90 -1.66
N ASN A 63 8.16 14.03 -2.94
CA ASN A 63 7.21 15.04 -3.39
C ASN A 63 5.85 14.83 -2.71
N LYS A 64 5.26 15.92 -2.23
CA LYS A 64 3.94 15.90 -1.57
C LYS A 64 2.88 15.21 -2.43
N SER A 65 2.86 15.46 -3.74
CA SER A 65 1.86 14.83 -4.62
C SER A 65 2.01 13.31 -4.64
N VAL A 66 3.23 12.80 -4.79
CA VAL A 66 3.52 11.35 -4.76
C VAL A 66 3.16 10.75 -3.40
N ALA A 67 3.57 11.41 -2.31
CA ALA A 67 3.26 10.95 -0.95
C ALA A 67 1.74 10.92 -0.66
N HIS A 68 0.98 11.88 -1.19
CA HIS A 68 -0.47 11.95 -0.96
C HIS A 68 -1.28 10.97 -1.82
N HIS A 69 -0.87 10.75 -3.07
CA HIS A 69 -1.61 9.87 -3.99
C HIS A 69 -1.25 8.40 -3.84
N ASP A 70 0.03 8.10 -3.59
CA ASP A 70 0.52 6.71 -3.55
C ASP A 70 0.87 6.25 -2.13
N GLY A 71 0.93 7.17 -1.17
CA GLY A 71 1.25 6.85 0.22
C GLY A 71 0.10 6.15 0.92
N LEU A 72 0.45 5.12 1.70
CA LEU A 72 -0.49 4.48 2.62
C LEU A 72 -0.60 5.30 3.90
N LYS A 73 -1.83 5.57 4.33
CA LYS A 73 -2.08 6.13 5.67
C LYS A 73 -2.14 4.98 6.65
N MET A 74 -1.23 4.97 7.61
CA MET A 74 -1.34 4.07 8.75
C MET A 74 -2.55 4.51 9.57
N VAL A 75 -3.58 3.68 9.60
CA VAL A 75 -4.70 3.84 10.53
C VAL A 75 -4.25 3.16 11.81
N GLU A 76 -4.07 3.93 12.89
CA GLU A 76 -3.84 3.30 14.18
C GLU A 76 -5.09 2.51 14.57
N PRO A 77 -4.98 1.19 14.83
CA PRO A 77 -6.12 0.42 15.30
C PRO A 77 -6.53 0.99 16.65
N ALA A 78 -7.83 1.26 16.81
CA ALA A 78 -8.36 1.94 17.99
C ALA A 78 -8.06 1.20 19.31
N ASN A 79 -7.69 -0.09 19.27
CA ASN A 79 -7.00 -0.85 20.32
C ASN A 79 -6.49 -2.16 19.69
N PRO A 80 -5.17 -2.37 19.47
CA PRO A 80 -4.71 -3.64 18.94
C PRO A 80 -4.57 -4.67 20.06
N THR A 81 -5.57 -5.53 20.23
CA THR A 81 -5.44 -6.72 21.10
C THR A 81 -4.62 -7.78 20.36
N PHE A 82 -3.30 -7.76 20.53
CA PHE A 82 -2.45 -8.83 20.01
C PHE A 82 -2.52 -10.05 20.93
N ARG A 83 -2.92 -11.21 20.38
CA ARG A 83 -2.74 -12.51 21.07
C ARG A 83 -1.46 -13.16 20.53
N ALA A 84 -0.50 -13.38 21.42
CA ALA A 84 0.65 -14.22 21.13
C ALA A 84 0.19 -15.68 21.02
N LEU A 85 0.51 -16.33 19.90
CA LEU A 85 0.38 -17.78 19.79
C LEU A 85 1.60 -18.47 20.40
N PRO A 86 1.44 -19.74 20.82
CA PRO A 86 2.52 -20.54 21.40
C PRO A 86 3.72 -20.76 20.47
N ASP A 87 3.62 -20.43 19.18
CA ASP A 87 4.70 -20.48 18.20
C ASP A 87 5.48 -19.15 18.05
N GLY A 88 5.13 -18.13 18.83
CA GLY A 88 5.77 -16.81 18.81
C GLY A 88 5.24 -15.87 17.72
N SER A 89 4.24 -16.28 16.94
CA SER A 89 3.56 -15.37 16.03
C SER A 89 2.59 -14.45 16.78
N LEU A 90 2.57 -13.17 16.36
CA LEU A 90 1.60 -12.19 16.83
C LEU A 90 0.46 -12.14 15.80
N LEU A 91 -0.71 -12.65 16.16
CA LEU A 91 -1.92 -12.40 15.37
C LEU A 91 -2.55 -11.09 15.84
N SER A 92 -2.73 -10.18 14.89
CA SER A 92 -3.62 -9.04 15.08
C SER A 92 -5.06 -9.55 15.10
N GLU A 93 -5.92 -8.98 15.95
CA GLU A 93 -7.35 -9.31 16.01
C GLU A 93 -8.05 -9.13 14.64
N MET A 94 -7.48 -8.30 13.75
CA MET A 94 -7.92 -8.10 12.36
C MET A 94 -7.69 -9.31 11.43
N ASP A 95 -6.76 -10.21 11.77
CA ASP A 95 -6.47 -11.40 10.95
C ASP A 95 -7.43 -12.57 11.26
N ARG A 96 -8.28 -12.43 12.28
CA ARG A 96 -9.33 -13.39 12.56
C ARG A 96 -10.67 -12.84 12.07
N PRO A 97 -11.47 -13.64 11.34
CA PRO A 97 -12.88 -13.34 11.26
C PRO A 97 -13.41 -13.32 12.69
N ASP A 98 -14.07 -12.23 13.05
CA ASP A 98 -14.59 -11.83 14.36
C ASP A 98 -15.58 -12.87 14.93
N GLY A 99 -15.89 -13.92 14.16
CA GLY A 99 -16.98 -14.87 14.38
C GLY A 99 -18.36 -14.23 14.25
N GLN A 100 -18.43 -12.90 14.07
CA GLN A 100 -19.67 -12.18 13.88
C GLN A 100 -20.24 -12.46 12.49
N PRO A 101 -21.57 -12.59 12.38
CA PRO A 101 -22.24 -12.72 11.09
C PRO A 101 -21.91 -11.50 10.22
N CYS A 102 -21.11 -11.74 9.18
CA CYS A 102 -20.69 -10.74 8.22
C CYS A 102 -21.78 -10.66 7.14
N PRO A 103 -22.51 -9.54 7.01
CA PRO A 103 -23.62 -9.43 6.07
C PRO A 103 -23.15 -9.56 4.61
N GLU A 104 -21.91 -9.15 4.31
CA GLU A 104 -21.27 -9.35 3.01
C GLU A 104 -21.03 -10.85 2.72
N SER A 105 -20.67 -11.64 3.74
CA SER A 105 -20.48 -13.09 3.62
C SER A 105 -21.81 -13.81 3.42
N GLU A 106 -22.87 -13.39 4.10
CA GLU A 106 -24.22 -13.94 3.91
C GLU A 106 -24.74 -13.65 2.49
N GLU A 107 -24.54 -12.43 2.00
CA GLU A 107 -24.89 -12.05 0.62
C GLU A 107 -24.10 -12.88 -0.41
N PHE A 108 -22.80 -13.08 -0.16
CA PHE A 108 -21.94 -13.89 -1.00
C PHE A 108 -22.40 -15.34 -1.08
N VAL A 109 -22.84 -15.93 0.04
CA VAL A 109 -23.38 -17.29 0.07
C VAL A 109 -24.66 -17.40 -0.76
N LEU A 110 -25.58 -16.43 -0.64
CA LEU A 110 -26.81 -16.40 -1.44
C LEU A 110 -26.51 -16.29 -2.95
N LEU A 111 -25.59 -15.40 -3.33
CA LEU A 111 -25.13 -15.24 -4.70
C LEU A 111 -24.46 -16.51 -5.25
N ARG A 112 -23.59 -17.14 -4.45
CA ARG A 112 -22.91 -18.37 -4.82
C ARG A 112 -23.90 -19.50 -5.08
N ASN A 113 -24.87 -19.70 -4.18
CA ASN A 113 -25.87 -20.75 -4.32
C ASN A 113 -26.78 -20.53 -5.54
N MET A 114 -27.18 -19.27 -5.80
CA MET A 114 -27.89 -18.91 -7.02
C MET A 114 -27.09 -19.25 -8.28
N LEU A 115 -25.79 -18.92 -8.31
CA LEU A 115 -24.93 -19.20 -9.47
C LEU A 115 -24.74 -20.70 -9.70
N ILE A 116 -24.52 -21.48 -8.64
CA ILE A 116 -24.43 -22.95 -8.73
C ILE A 116 -25.72 -23.54 -9.30
N ALA A 117 -26.88 -23.12 -8.77
CA ALA A 117 -28.17 -23.60 -9.25
C ALA A 117 -28.43 -23.22 -10.72
N ALA A 118 -28.01 -22.02 -11.15
CA ALA A 118 -28.12 -21.59 -12.53
C ALA A 118 -27.22 -22.40 -13.49
N VAL A 119 -26.00 -22.75 -13.06
CA VAL A 119 -25.07 -23.59 -13.83
C VAL A 119 -25.55 -25.03 -13.91
N GLU A 120 -26.20 -25.54 -12.87
CA GLU A 120 -26.81 -26.87 -12.83
C GLU A 120 -28.21 -26.92 -13.48
N GLU A 121 -28.66 -25.83 -14.10
CA GLU A 121 -29.98 -25.71 -14.75
C GLU A 121 -31.18 -25.93 -13.80
N ARG A 122 -30.96 -25.81 -12.48
CA ARG A 122 -32.01 -25.83 -11.45
C ARG A 122 -32.63 -24.45 -11.30
N TYR A 123 -33.38 -24.03 -12.31
CA TYR A 123 -33.92 -22.67 -12.40
C TYR A 123 -34.91 -22.32 -11.28
N ASP A 124 -35.68 -23.29 -10.78
CA ASP A 124 -36.58 -23.08 -9.66
C ASP A 124 -35.81 -22.73 -8.38
N ASP A 125 -34.71 -23.44 -8.10
CA ASP A 125 -33.83 -23.16 -6.97
C ASP A 125 -33.12 -21.82 -7.14
N ALA A 126 -32.62 -21.52 -8.35
CA ALA A 126 -31.99 -20.24 -8.65
C ALA A 126 -32.96 -19.06 -8.44
N ALA A 127 -34.25 -19.22 -8.79
CA ALA A 127 -35.28 -18.22 -8.55
C ALA A 127 -35.52 -18.02 -7.05
N GLN A 128 -35.57 -19.09 -6.25
CA GLN A 128 -35.69 -19.01 -4.79
C GLN A 128 -34.50 -18.28 -4.15
N TRP A 129 -33.26 -18.60 -4.55
CA TRP A 129 -32.06 -17.91 -4.05
C TRP A 129 -32.05 -16.43 -4.43
N LYS A 130 -32.50 -16.08 -5.64
CA LYS A 130 -32.65 -14.69 -6.08
C LYS A 130 -33.66 -13.91 -5.23
N ASP A 131 -34.79 -14.53 -4.88
CA ASP A 131 -35.81 -13.89 -4.05
C ASP A 131 -35.31 -13.70 -2.61
N LEU A 132 -34.60 -14.68 -2.05
CA LEU A 132 -33.93 -14.57 -0.74
C LEU A 132 -32.88 -13.45 -0.75
N LEU A 133 -32.07 -13.36 -1.80
CA LEU A 133 -31.08 -12.28 -1.98
C LEU A 133 -31.73 -10.90 -2.06
N LYS A 134 -32.87 -10.78 -2.76
CA LYS A 134 -33.63 -9.53 -2.85
C LYS A 134 -34.17 -9.12 -1.48
N GLN A 135 -34.73 -10.06 -0.72
CA GLN A 135 -35.18 -9.81 0.65
C GLN A 135 -34.03 -9.40 1.57
N PHE A 136 -32.88 -10.06 1.46
CA PHE A 136 -31.67 -9.73 2.22
C PHE A 136 -31.22 -8.29 1.98
N ARG A 137 -31.14 -7.87 0.69
CA ARG A 137 -30.78 -6.49 0.32
C ARG A 137 -31.79 -5.46 0.79
N SER A 138 -33.09 -5.77 0.73
CA SER A 138 -34.14 -4.86 1.22
C SER A 138 -34.10 -4.64 2.73
N ARG A 139 -33.56 -5.59 3.52
CA ARG A 139 -33.38 -5.42 4.98
C ARG A 139 -32.14 -4.58 5.34
N ARG A 140 -31.27 -4.29 4.38
CA ARG A 140 -30.06 -3.46 4.56
C ARG A 140 -30.27 -1.98 4.22
N GLN A 141 -31.38 -1.62 3.57
CA GLN A 141 -31.81 -0.22 3.36
C GLN A 141 -32.63 0.26 4.54
#